data_AF-M9R5C2-F1
#
_entry.id   AF-M9R5C2-F1
#
_cell.length_a   1.000
_cell.length_b   1.000
_cell.length_c   1.000
_cell.angle_alpha   90.00
_cell.angle_beta   90.00
_cell.angle_gamma   90.00
#
_symmetry.space_group_name_H-M   'P 1'
#
loop_
_entity.id
_entity.type
_entity.pdbx_description
1 polymer ?
#
loop_
_entity_poly.entity_id
_entity_poly.type
_entity_poly.pdbx_seq_one_letter_code
_entity_poly.pdbx_strand_id
1 'polypeptide(L)'
;MVVGIFIQFAGLDLRAKQFADMKRGLRTDGRLVLHGHRPEQIGSGTGGPRNAENMYTEAELHKVFAGWTIERIASYDCDQTSGRAHVGKAALIDFVARKASTASMAHMP
;
A
#
# COMPACT_ATOMS: atom_id res chain seq x y z
N MET A 1 -2.87 -0.82 14.78
CA MET A 1 -3.03 -1.19 13.36
C MET A 1 -3.29 0.08 12.59
N VAL A 2 -2.82 0.16 11.35
CA VAL A 2 -3.09 1.27 10.43
C VAL A 2 -3.58 0.65 9.13
N VAL A 3 -4.65 1.21 8.56
CA VAL A 3 -5.29 0.69 7.35
C VAL A 3 -5.47 1.86 6.36
N GLY A 4 -4.96 1.70 5.15
CA GLY A 4 -5.13 2.66 4.05
C GLY A 4 -5.81 1.99 2.87
N ILE A 5 -7.04 2.40 2.57
CA ILE A 5 -7.86 1.85 1.47
C ILE A 5 -8.14 2.98 0.49
N PHE A 6 -7.70 2.83 -0.77
CA PHE A 6 -7.88 3.83 -1.84
C PHE A 6 -7.41 5.26 -1.49
N ILE A 7 -6.37 5.39 -0.65
CA ILE A 7 -5.80 6.68 -0.23
C ILE A 7 -4.84 7.31 -1.26
N GLN A 8 -4.87 6.84 -2.51
CA GLN A 8 -3.94 7.19 -3.58
C GLN A 8 -4.29 8.53 -4.26
N PHE A 9 -4.84 9.48 -3.49
CA PHE A 9 -5.12 10.85 -3.92
C PHE A 9 -3.93 11.79 -3.70
N ALA A 10 -2.91 11.33 -2.95
CA ALA A 10 -1.70 12.09 -2.65
C ALA A 10 -0.65 11.93 -3.76
N GLY A 11 -0.07 13.05 -4.21
CA GLY A 11 1.15 13.07 -5.03
C GLY A 11 2.37 12.54 -4.28
N LEU A 12 3.49 12.35 -4.98
CA LEU A 12 4.70 11.67 -4.48
C LEU A 12 5.19 12.17 -3.11
N ASP A 13 5.31 13.49 -2.92
CA ASP A 13 5.84 14.06 -1.66
C ASP A 13 4.90 13.81 -0.48
N LEU A 14 3.60 14.02 -0.69
CA LEU A 14 2.60 13.80 0.34
C LEU A 14 2.45 12.31 0.65
N ARG A 15 2.57 11.45 -0.37
CA ARG A 15 2.54 9.99 -0.21
C ARG A 15 3.73 9.48 0.60
N ALA A 16 4.93 10.00 0.35
CA ALA A 16 6.10 9.68 1.16
C ALA A 16 5.90 10.07 2.63
N LYS A 17 5.31 11.24 2.89
CA LYS A 17 4.95 11.68 4.24
C LYS A 17 3.89 10.78 4.88
N GLN A 18 2.84 10.41 4.14
CA GLN A 18 1.82 9.47 4.61
C GLN A 18 2.45 8.15 5.05
N PHE A 19 3.32 7.55 4.25
CA PHE A 19 4.01 6.32 4.62
C PHE A 19 4.89 6.49 5.87
N ALA A 20 5.60 7.60 6.01
CA ALA A 20 6.38 7.90 7.22
C ALA A 20 5.48 8.02 8.47
N ASP A 21 4.34 8.69 8.34
CA ASP A 21 3.37 8.87 9.42
C ASP A 21 2.73 7.54 9.84
N MET A 22 2.36 6.68 8.88
CA MET A 22 1.84 5.33 9.16
C MET A 22 2.88 4.46 9.88
N LYS A 23 4.15 4.48 9.44
CA LYS A 23 5.25 3.76 10.10
C LYS A 23 5.47 4.26 11.54
N ARG A 24 5.40 5.57 11.77
CA ARG A 24 5.58 6.18 13.09
C ARG A 24 4.42 5.85 14.03
N GLY A 25 3.18 5.87 13.52
CA GLY A 25 1.98 5.58 14.30
C GLY A 25 1.84 4.11 14.74
N LEU A 26 2.59 3.19 14.13
CA LEU A 26 2.58 1.78 14.49
C LEU A 26 3.61 1.46 15.57
N ARG A 27 3.15 0.80 16.65
CA ARG A 27 4.02 0.09 17.60
C ARG A 27 4.74 -1.09 16.93
N THR A 28 5.77 -1.61 17.58
CA THR A 28 6.38 -2.91 17.25
C THR A 28 5.30 -4.00 17.14
N ASP A 29 5.45 -4.88 16.15
CA ASP A 29 4.46 -5.90 15.76
C ASP A 29 3.10 -5.35 15.30
N GLY A 30 2.99 -4.03 15.17
CA GLY A 30 1.83 -3.38 14.56
C GLY A 30 1.73 -3.72 13.07
N ARG A 31 0.50 -3.96 12.61
CA ARG A 31 0.20 -4.27 11.21
C ARG A 31 -0.21 -3.02 10.44
N LEU A 32 0.35 -2.88 9.23
CA LEU A 32 -0.10 -1.99 8.18
C LEU A 32 -0.85 -2.82 7.13
N VAL A 33 -2.01 -2.32 6.73
CA VAL A 33 -2.78 -2.85 5.59
C VAL A 33 -2.93 -1.74 4.57
N LEU A 34 -2.56 -2.01 3.32
CA LEU A 34 -2.84 -1.14 2.17
C LEU A 34 -3.66 -1.91 1.14
N HIS A 35 -4.70 -1.27 0.63
CA HIS A 35 -5.48 -1.72 -0.51
C HIS A 35 -5.65 -0.56 -1.49
N GLY A 36 -5.39 -0.79 -2.76
CA GLY A 36 -5.49 0.27 -3.77
C GLY A 36 -5.23 -0.23 -5.18
N HIS A 37 -5.13 0.72 -6.11
CA HIS A 37 -4.91 0.47 -7.53
C HIS A 37 -3.44 0.27 -7.89
N ARG A 38 -3.23 -0.51 -8.94
CA ARG A 38 -1.96 -0.65 -9.66
C ARG A 38 -1.93 0.23 -10.90
N PRO A 39 -0.76 0.60 -11.45
CA PRO A 39 -0.63 1.42 -12.67
C PRO A 39 -1.49 0.95 -13.86
N GLU A 40 -1.72 -0.35 -13.98
CA GLU A 40 -2.55 -0.99 -15.01
C GLU A 40 -4.04 -0.57 -14.94
N GLN A 41 -4.46 0.10 -13.87
CA GLN A 41 -5.77 0.72 -13.76
C GLN A 41 -5.94 1.87 -14.75
N ILE A 42 -4.87 2.53 -15.21
CA ILE A 42 -4.97 3.65 -16.15
C ILE A 42 -5.63 3.18 -17.46
N GLY A 43 -6.66 3.91 -17.89
CA GLY A 43 -7.40 3.59 -19.10
C GLY A 43 -8.52 2.56 -18.94
N SER A 44 -8.67 1.93 -17.77
CA SER A 44 -9.76 0.98 -17.49
C SER A 44 -11.15 1.62 -17.40
N GLY A 45 -11.23 2.93 -17.16
CA GLY A 45 -12.50 3.67 -17.06
C GLY A 45 -13.34 3.34 -15.82
N THR A 46 -12.83 2.51 -14.90
CA THR A 46 -13.55 2.04 -13.69
C THR A 46 -13.18 2.81 -12.43
N GLY A 47 -12.44 3.93 -12.55
CA GLY A 47 -11.99 4.76 -11.43
C GLY A 47 -10.48 4.68 -11.18
N GLY A 48 -10.04 5.19 -10.03
CA GLY A 48 -8.63 5.25 -9.62
C GLY A 48 -7.91 6.56 -9.97
N PRO A 49 -6.69 6.77 -9.46
CA PRO A 49 -5.88 7.96 -9.77
C PRO A 49 -5.62 8.11 -11.28
N ARG A 50 -5.45 9.35 -11.76
CA ARG A 50 -5.07 9.60 -13.17
C ARG A 50 -3.58 9.40 -13.44
N ASN A 51 -2.75 9.50 -12.39
CA ASN A 51 -1.30 9.43 -12.50
C ASN A 51 -0.79 8.11 -11.91
N ALA A 52 0.03 7.39 -12.69
CA ALA A 52 0.61 6.11 -12.28
C ALA A 52 1.48 6.23 -11.02
N GLU A 53 2.12 7.38 -10.83
CA GLU A 53 2.99 7.68 -9.69
C GLU A 53 2.27 7.66 -8.33
N ASN A 54 0.94 7.82 -8.34
CA ASN A 54 0.12 7.74 -7.13
C ASN A 54 -0.30 6.29 -6.82
N MET A 55 -0.17 5.39 -7.80
CA MET A 55 -0.56 3.99 -7.68
C MET A 55 0.57 3.14 -7.09
N TYR A 56 0.23 1.92 -6.67
CA TYR A 56 1.16 1.04 -5.98
C TYR A 56 1.71 -0.02 -6.92
N THR A 57 3.00 -0.29 -6.79
CA THR A 57 3.66 -1.46 -7.37
C THR A 57 4.23 -2.34 -6.27
N GLU A 58 4.33 -3.64 -6.50
CA GLU A 58 4.93 -4.55 -5.54
C GLU A 58 6.36 -4.15 -5.20
N ALA A 59 7.16 -3.80 -6.22
CA ALA A 59 8.53 -3.36 -6.07
C ALA A 59 8.68 -2.12 -5.18
N GLU A 60 7.80 -1.12 -5.35
CA GLU A 60 7.83 0.07 -4.50
C GLU A 60 7.44 -0.27 -3.06
N LEU A 61 6.40 -1.07 -2.84
CA LEU A 61 5.98 -1.44 -1.47
C LEU A 61 7.06 -2.25 -0.76
N HIS A 62 7.74 -3.17 -1.46
CA HIS A 62 8.92 -3.87 -0.95
C HIS A 62 10.02 -2.90 -0.53
N LYS A 63 10.33 -1.90 -1.37
CA LYS A 63 11.36 -0.89 -1.07
C LYS A 63 10.97 -0.01 0.12
N VAL A 64 9.74 0.49 0.14
CA VAL A 64 9.24 1.39 1.18
C VAL A 64 9.22 0.69 2.54
N PHE A 65 8.78 -0.56 2.60
CA PHE A 65 8.66 -1.32 3.86
C PHE A 65 9.79 -2.33 4.05
N ALA A 66 10.97 -2.06 3.49
CA ALA A 66 12.16 -2.88 3.73
C ALA A 66 12.42 -3.04 5.24
N GLY A 67 12.74 -4.27 5.65
CA GLY A 67 12.94 -4.63 7.05
C GLY A 67 11.65 -4.94 7.83
N TRP A 68 10.47 -4.80 7.24
CA TRP A 68 9.21 -5.28 7.83
C TRP A 68 8.97 -6.74 7.41
N THR A 69 8.20 -7.47 8.21
CA THR A 69 7.72 -8.80 7.80
C THR A 69 6.51 -8.61 6.89
N ILE A 70 6.65 -8.94 5.61
CA ILE A 70 5.54 -8.91 4.65
C ILE A 70 4.74 -10.20 4.80
N GLU A 71 3.48 -10.05 5.19
CA GLU A 71 2.54 -11.17 5.41
C GLU A 71 1.68 -11.42 4.17
N ARG A 72 1.46 -10.38 3.36
CA ARG A 72 0.79 -10.45 2.06
C ARG A 72 1.29 -9.35 1.14
N ILE A 73 1.55 -9.71 -0.10
CA ILE A 73 1.62 -8.79 -1.23
C ILE A 73 1.01 -9.51 -2.42
N ALA A 74 -0.05 -8.95 -2.99
CA ALA A 74 -0.81 -9.63 -4.03
C ALA A 74 -1.39 -8.62 -5.01
N SER A 75 -0.92 -8.68 -6.26
CA SER A 75 -1.52 -8.00 -7.40
C SER A 75 -2.57 -8.87 -8.07
N TYR A 76 -3.75 -8.33 -8.35
CA TYR A 76 -4.83 -9.06 -9.00
C TYR A 76 -5.76 -8.13 -9.78
N ASP A 77 -6.59 -8.73 -10.63
CA ASP A 77 -7.71 -8.06 -11.25
C ASP A 77 -9.01 -8.57 -10.62
N CYS A 78 -9.92 -7.67 -10.31
CA CYS A 78 -11.24 -8.02 -9.78
C CYS A 78 -12.31 -7.18 -10.45
N ASP A 79 -13.50 -7.75 -10.64
CA ASP A 79 -14.65 -6.97 -11.05
C ASP A 79 -15.09 -6.11 -9.87
N GLN A 80 -14.95 -4.80 -10.02
CA GLN A 80 -15.42 -3.83 -9.03
C GLN A 80 -16.82 -3.36 -9.39
N THR A 81 -17.65 -3.19 -8.37
CA THR A 81 -18.98 -2.60 -8.47
C THR A 81 -19.13 -1.51 -7.42
N SER A 82 -18.46 -0.38 -7.61
CA SER A 82 -18.49 0.75 -6.69
C SER A 82 -19.43 1.86 -7.19
N GLY A 83 -20.72 1.54 -7.39
CA GLY A 83 -21.69 2.49 -7.96
C GLY A 83 -21.68 2.54 -9.50
N ARG A 84 -22.61 3.30 -10.10
CA ARG A 84 -22.90 3.24 -11.55
C ARG A 84 -21.73 3.60 -12.48
N ALA A 85 -20.71 4.31 -11.99
CA ALA A 85 -19.53 4.74 -12.75
C ALA A 85 -18.28 3.85 -12.53
N HIS A 86 -18.36 2.85 -11.64
CA HIS A 86 -17.23 2.00 -11.26
C HIS A 86 -17.61 0.53 -11.39
N VAL A 87 -18.04 0.15 -12.59
CA VAL A 87 -18.42 -1.22 -12.95
C VAL A 87 -17.43 -1.76 -13.96
N GLY A 88 -16.70 -2.81 -13.60
CA GLY A 88 -15.78 -3.52 -14.49
C GLY A 88 -14.49 -3.93 -13.81
N LYS A 89 -13.55 -4.49 -14.59
CA LYS A 89 -12.25 -4.92 -14.07
C LYS A 89 -11.47 -3.74 -13.49
N ALA A 90 -10.92 -3.95 -12.31
CA ALA A 90 -9.98 -3.05 -11.65
C ALA A 90 -8.67 -3.79 -11.37
N ALA A 91 -7.55 -3.13 -11.67
CA ALA A 91 -6.21 -3.60 -11.33
C ALA A 91 -5.89 -3.19 -9.89
N LEU A 92 -5.83 -4.16 -8.99
CA LEU A 92 -5.75 -3.95 -7.55
C LEU A 92 -4.51 -4.59 -6.93
N ILE A 93 -4.11 -4.07 -5.77
CA ILE A 93 -3.06 -4.65 -4.94
C ILE A 93 -3.48 -4.65 -3.47
N ASP A 94 -3.24 -5.78 -2.81
CA ASP A 94 -3.30 -5.89 -1.35
C ASP A 94 -1.89 -5.99 -0.79
N PHE A 95 -1.63 -5.26 0.28
CA PHE A 95 -0.37 -5.35 1.01
C PHE A 95 -0.63 -5.37 2.52
N VAL A 96 -0.07 -6.38 3.19
CA VAL A 96 -0.08 -6.52 4.64
C VAL A 96 1.34 -6.73 5.10
N ALA A 97 1.81 -5.86 5.99
CA ALA A 97 3.12 -5.99 6.62
C ALA A 97 3.07 -5.69 8.11
N ARG A 98 3.88 -6.44 8.86
CA ARG A 98 4.08 -6.27 10.30
C ARG A 98 5.39 -5.54 10.55
N LYS A 99 5.32 -4.47 11.35
CA LYS A 99 6.48 -3.69 11.78
C LYS A 99 7.42 -4.58 12.57
N ALA A 100 8.65 -4.73 12.09
CA ALA A 100 9.66 -5.49 12.80
C ALA A 100 9.94 -4.85 14.16
N SER A 101 10.25 -5.71 15.13
CA SER A 101 10.87 -5.30 16.37
C SER A 101 12.21 -4.68 16.05
N THR A 102 12.46 -3.48 16.55
CA THR A 102 13.83 -3.01 16.75
C THR A 102 14.48 -4.00 17.70
N ALA A 103 15.15 -5.01 17.17
CA ALA A 103 16.08 -5.79 17.97
C ALA A 103 17.09 -4.77 18.49
N SER A 104 17.12 -4.57 19.82
CA SER A 104 18.21 -3.87 20.45
C SER A 104 19.48 -4.61 20.05
N MET A 105 20.42 -3.94 19.38
CA MET A 105 21.80 -4.42 19.25
C MET A 105 22.50 -4.32 20.62
N ALA A 106 21.91 -4.95 21.64
CA ALA A 106 22.52 -5.09 22.95
C ALA A 106 23.02 -6.52 23.09
N HIS A 107 24.35 -6.61 23.18
CA HIS A 107 25.11 -7.72 23.72
C HIS A 107 25.39 -8.90 22.76
N MET A 108 26.50 -8.79 22.03
CA MET A 108 27.34 -9.97 21.76
C MET A 108 28.52 -9.92 22.75
N PRO A 109 28.83 -11.02 23.45
CA PRO A 109 29.96 -11.12 24.38
C PRO A 109 31.32 -11.04 23.68
#